data_AF-A0A937LBW4-F1
#
_entry.id   AF-A0A937LBW4-F1
#
_cell.length_a   1.000
_cell.length_b   1.000
_cell.length_c   1.000
_cell.angle_alpha   90.00
_cell.angle_beta   90.00
_cell.angle_gamma   90.00
#
_symmetry.space_group_name_H-M   'P 1'
#
loop_
_entity.id
_entity.type
_entity.pdbx_description
1 polymer ?
#
loop_
_entity_poly.entity_id
_entity_poly.type
_entity_poly.pdbx_seq_one_letter_code
_entity_poly.pdbx_strand_id
1 'polypeptide(L)' 'MWADHLSIARCCACISENGLAEAVALMGGGLHLLQQDLILESVRVELVQNAEVASFLH' A
#
# COMPACT_ATOMS: atom_id res chain seq x y z
N MET A 1 -4.11 4.84 -4.05
CA MET A 1 -3.36 4.72 -5.32
C MET A 1 -2.72 6.03 -5.82
N TRP A 2 -3.45 7.07 -6.25
CA TRP A 2 -2.80 8.32 -6.74
C TRP A 2 -2.06 9.12 -5.64
N ALA A 3 -2.59 9.10 -4.41
CA ALA A 3 -1.95 9.74 -3.25
C ALA A 3 -0.59 9.08 -2.89
N ASP A 4 -0.43 7.78 -3.14
CA ASP A 4 0.78 7.01 -2.81
C ASP A 4 1.91 7.33 -3.79
N HIS A 5 1.60 7.40 -5.10
CA HIS A 5 2.55 7.80 -6.13
C HIS A 5 3.03 9.25 -5.93
N LEU A 6 2.13 10.16 -5.53
CA LEU A 6 2.48 11.55 -5.24
C LEU A 6 3.37 11.66 -4.00
N SER A 7 3.14 10.85 -2.97
CA SER A 7 3.93 10.84 -1.74
C SER A 7 5.35 10.29 -1.97
N ILE A 8 5.49 9.26 -2.80
CA ILE A 8 6.81 8.73 -3.22
C ILE A 8 7.58 9.76 -4.06
N ALA A 9 6.91 10.41 -5.03
CA ALA A 9 7.54 11.45 -5.85
C ALA A 9 8.02 12.64 -5.01
N ARG A 10 7.22 13.07 -4.02
CA ARG A 10 7.60 14.12 -3.06
C ARG A 10 8.74 13.68 -2.15
N CYS A 11 8.77 12.43 -1.72
CA CYS A 11 9.89 11.89 -0.96
C CYS A 11 11.20 11.98 -1.77
N CYS A 12 11.19 11.57 -3.04
CA CYS A 12 12.38 11.67 -3.91
C CYS A 12 12.86 13.12 -4.10
N ALA A 13 11.93 14.07 -4.24
CA ALA A 13 12.25 15.50 -4.32
C ALA A 13 12.89 16.00 -3.01
N CYS A 14 12.31 15.69 -1.85
CA CYS A 14 12.86 16.08 -0.54
C CYS A 14 14.26 15.48 -0.29
N ILE A 15 14.54 14.25 -0.74
CA ILE A 15 15.90 13.66 -0.66
C ILE A 15 16.88 14.51 -1.48
N SER A 16 16.49 14.92 -2.69
CA SER A 16 17.35 15.74 -3.57
C SER A 16 17.61 17.14 -3.01
N GLU A 17 16.69 17.67 -2.20
CA GLU A 17 16.79 18.98 -1.55
C GLU A 17 17.44 18.93 -0.15
N ASN A 18 18.03 17.78 0.25
CA ASN A 18 18.57 17.51 1.59
C ASN A 18 17.53 17.58 2.74
N GLY A 19 16.23 17.57 2.43
CA GLY A 19 15.12 17.47 3.37
C GLY A 19 14.90 16.02 3.86
N LEU A 20 15.93 15.39 4.41
CA LEU A 20 15.92 13.96 4.74
C LEU A 20 14.80 13.58 5.74
N ALA A 21 14.49 14.44 6.71
CA ALA A 21 13.42 14.18 7.69
C ALA A 21 12.03 14.14 7.04
N GLU A 22 11.74 15.07 6.13
CA GLU A 22 10.46 15.12 5.41
C GLU A 22 10.34 13.94 4.44
N ALA A 23 11.43 13.59 3.75
CA ALA A 23 11.49 12.41 2.91
C ALA A 23 11.18 11.12 3.69
N VAL A 24 11.83 10.91 4.83
CA VAL A 24 11.59 9.72 5.67
C VAL A 24 10.15 9.66 6.15
N ALA A 25 9.55 10.78 6.54
CA ALA A 25 8.15 10.83 6.96
C ALA A 25 7.19 10.47 5.80
N LEU A 26 7.41 11.04 4.61
CA LEU A 26 6.60 10.76 3.42
C LEU A 26 6.71 9.30 2.98
N MET A 27 7.92 8.74 3.01
CA MET A 27 8.18 7.34 2.69
C MET A 27 7.55 6.39 3.69
N GLY A 28 7.66 6.70 4.99
CA GLY A 28 7.01 5.92 6.05
C GLY A 28 5.48 5.91 5.90
N GLY A 29 4.87 7.06 5.61
CA GLY A 29 3.44 7.16 5.32
C GLY A 29 3.01 6.35 4.09
N GLY A 30 3.76 6.44 2.99
CA GLY A 30 3.49 5.67 1.77
C GLY A 30 3.60 4.16 1.99
N LEU A 31 4.63 3.70 2.72
CA LEU A 31 4.80 2.28 3.04
C LEU A 31 3.68 1.74 3.94
N HIS A 32 3.21 2.54 4.90
CA HIS A 32 2.11 2.16 5.78
C HIS A 32 0.80 1.93 4.99
N LEU A 33 0.46 2.85 4.09
CA LEU A 33 -0.72 2.73 3.23
C LEU A 33 -0.61 1.54 2.28
N LEU A 34 0.55 1.32 1.67
CA LEU A 34 0.80 0.15 0.82
C LEU A 34 0.61 -1.16 1.59
N GLN A 35 1.13 -1.24 2.83
CA GLN A 35 0.95 -2.41 3.67
C GLN A 35 -0.53 -2.66 3.98
N GLN A 36 -1.30 -1.61 4.25
CA GLN A 36 -2.74 -1.72 4.49
C GLN A 36 -3.47 -2.27 3.25
N ASP A 37 -3.16 -1.74 2.06
CA ASP A 37 -3.75 -2.20 0.80
C ASP A 37 -3.44 -3.69 0.53
N LEU A 38 -2.19 -4.12 0.80
CA LEU A 38 -1.79 -5.52 0.65
C LEU A 38 -2.53 -6.46 1.60
N ILE A 39 -2.79 -6.05 2.84
CA ILE A 39 -3.56 -6.84 3.81
C ILE A 39 -5.00 -6.97 3.35
N LEU A 40 -5.63 -5.86 2.94
CA LEU A 40 -7.01 -5.87 2.45
C LEU A 40 -7.17 -6.75 1.22
N GLU A 41 -6.22 -6.68 0.28
CA GLU A 41 -6.21 -7.53 -0.91
C GLU A 41 -6.01 -9.01 -0.56
N SER A 42 -5.14 -9.32 0.40
CA SER A 42 -4.94 -10.71 0.87
C SER A 42 -6.23 -11.29 1.45
N VAL A 43 -6.92 -10.54 2.32
CA VAL A 43 -8.22 -10.94 2.88
C VAL A 43 -9.27 -11.10 1.78
N ARG A 44 -9.32 -10.18 0.81
CA ARG A 44 -10.24 -10.26 -0.34
C ARG A 44 -10.02 -11.56 -1.11
N VAL A 45 -8.77 -11.92 -1.41
CA VAL A 45 -8.41 -13.15 -2.12
C VAL A 45 -8.84 -14.39 -1.34
N GLU A 46 -8.55 -14.45 -0.04
CA GLU A 46 -8.97 -15.57 0.82
C GLU A 46 -10.50 -15.74 0.84
N LEU A 47 -11.25 -14.64 0.94
CA LEU A 47 -12.71 -14.67 0.93
C LEU A 47 -13.27 -15.19 -0.40
N VAL A 48 -12.71 -14.76 -1.52
CA VAL A 48 -13.12 -15.24 -2.85
C VAL A 48 -12.84 -16.74 -3.00
N GLN A 49 -11.65 -17.20 -2.61
CA GLN A 49 -11.30 -18.62 -2.68
C GLN A 49 -12.23 -19.48 -1.81
N ASN A 50 -12.53 -19.01 -0.59
CA ASN A 50 -13.44 -19.73 0.30
C ASN A 50 -14.88 -19.78 -0.26
N ALA A 51 -15.35 -18.71 -0.90
CA ALA A 51 -16.65 -18.69 -1.55
C ALA A 51 -16.72 -19.63 -2.75
N GLU A 52 -15.66 -19.69 -3.57
CA GLU A 52 -15.55 -20.63 -4.68
C GLU A 52 -15.58 -22.08 -4.18
N VAL A 53 -14.78 -22.41 -3.16
CA VAL A 53 -14.77 -23.75 -2.55
C VAL A 53 -16.15 -24.13 -2.00
N ALA A 54 -16.81 -23.21 -1.29
CA ALA A 54 -18.17 -23.45 -0.78
C ALA A 54 -19.19 -23.69 -1.90
N SER A 55 -19.06 -22.99 -3.03
CA SER A 55 -19.88 -23.19 -4.22
C SER A 55 -19.66 -24.55 -4.89
N PHE A 56 -18.47 -25.16 -4.80
CA PHE A 56 -18.21 -26.48 -5.38
C PHE A 56 -18.75 -27.64 -4.53
N LEU A 57 -19.03 -27.40 -3.24
CA LEU A 57 -19.48 -28.42 -2.28
C LEU A 57 -21.02 -28.52 -2.17
N HIS A 58 -21.76 -27.64 -2.85
CA HIS A 58 -23.22 -27.60 -2.91
C HIS A 58 -23.74 -27.97 -4.30
#